data_AF-A0A662SX95-F1
#
_entry.id   AF-A0A662SX95-F1
#
_cell.length_a   1.000
_cell.length_b   1.000
_cell.length_c   1.000
_cell.angle_alpha   90.00
_cell.angle_beta   90.00
_cell.angle_gamma   90.00
#
_symmetry.space_group_name_H-M   'P 1'
#
loop_
_entity.id
_entity.type
_entity.pdbx_description
1 polymer ?
#
loop_
_entity_poly.entity_id
_entity_poly.type
_entity_poly.pdbx_seq_one_letter_code
_entity_poly.pdbx_strand_id
1 'polypeptide(L)'
;MECDKLNGMVELRLLMRRIVECVPNFSEGRRKHVIDAIVARAKETPGVKVLDVLYDGYYNRMVLTFAGEPEAVRAAAMATAEEAIKHINMEEHKGQHPRIGAVDVVP
;
A
#
# COMPACT_ATOMS: atom_id res chain seq x y z
N MET A 1 -40.96 -15.20 4.24
CA MET A 1 -40.71 -14.22 5.33
C MET A 1 -39.29 -14.27 5.90
N GLU A 2 -38.58 -15.41 5.87
CA GLU A 2 -37.17 -15.49 6.31
C GLU A 2 -36.16 -15.24 5.17
N CYS A 3 -36.51 -15.57 3.93
CA CYS A 3 -35.68 -15.35 2.74
C CYS A 3 -35.49 -13.84 2.40
N ASP A 4 -36.51 -13.01 2.63
CA ASP A 4 -36.45 -11.57 2.35
C ASP A 4 -35.52 -10.81 3.31
N LYS A 5 -35.35 -11.32 4.55
CA LYS A 5 -34.43 -10.73 5.53
C LYS A 5 -32.97 -11.01 5.20
N LEU A 6 -32.67 -12.20 4.64
CA LEU A 6 -31.32 -12.53 4.16
C LEU A 6 -30.92 -11.66 2.97
N ASN A 7 -31.83 -11.45 2.02
CA ASN A 7 -31.58 -10.57 0.87
C ASN A 7 -31.39 -9.11 1.30
N GLY A 8 -32.19 -8.61 2.25
CA GLY A 8 -32.02 -7.27 2.81
C GLY A 8 -30.72 -7.08 3.60
N MET A 9 -30.25 -8.11 4.32
CA MET A 9 -28.95 -8.07 5.02
C MET A 9 -27.76 -8.14 4.06
N VAL A 10 -27.88 -8.89 2.95
CA VAL A 10 -26.86 -8.95 1.89
C VAL A 10 -26.81 -7.62 1.12
N GLU A 11 -27.95 -7.02 0.79
CA GLU A 11 -28.02 -5.67 0.21
C GLU A 11 -27.46 -4.59 1.15
N LEU A 12 -27.76 -4.62 2.46
CA LEU A 12 -27.18 -3.67 3.42
C LEU A 12 -25.65 -3.77 3.50
N ARG A 13 -25.11 -4.99 3.34
CA ARG A 13 -23.66 -5.25 3.31
C ARG A 13 -23.01 -4.77 2.02
N LEU A 14 -23.77 -4.71 0.92
CA LEU A 14 -23.36 -4.13 -0.37
C LEU A 14 -23.49 -2.60 -0.39
N LEU A 15 -24.34 -2.01 0.46
CA LEU A 15 -24.55 -0.55 0.55
C LEU A 15 -23.47 0.20 1.34
N MET A 16 -22.71 -0.47 2.20
CA MET A 16 -21.56 0.14 2.88
C MET A 16 -20.29 -0.21 2.12
N ARG A 17 -19.88 0.66 1.17
CA ARG A 17 -18.51 0.62 0.61
C ARG A 17 -17.51 0.63 1.78
N ARG A 18 -16.75 -0.44 1.93
CA ARG A 18 -15.77 -0.56 3.02
C ARG A 18 -14.48 0.00 2.50
N ILE A 19 -14.07 1.14 3.01
CA ILE A 19 -12.81 1.77 2.61
C ILE A 19 -11.79 1.50 3.69
N VAL A 20 -10.65 0.96 3.27
CA VAL A 20 -9.45 0.80 4.11
C VAL A 20 -8.37 1.69 3.51
N GLU A 21 -7.68 2.43 4.37
CA GLU A 21 -6.43 3.11 4.01
C GLU A 21 -5.27 2.18 4.38
N CYS A 22 -4.26 2.14 3.52
CA CYS A 22 -2.99 1.48 3.81
C CYS A 22 -1.86 2.46 3.54
N VAL A 23 -0.92 2.50 4.48
CA VAL A 23 0.15 3.50 4.51
C VAL A 23 1.53 2.83 4.60
N PRO A 24 1.90 1.93 3.66
CA PRO A 24 3.16 1.21 3.75
C PRO A 24 4.36 2.15 3.70
N ASN A 25 5.40 1.77 4.44
CA ASN A 25 6.65 2.51 4.49
C ASN A 25 7.77 1.68 3.88
N PHE A 26 8.57 2.33 3.03
CA PHE A 26 9.65 1.68 2.30
C PHE A 26 10.98 2.36 2.63
N SER A 27 12.03 1.54 2.75
CA SER A 27 13.42 1.98 2.97
C SER A 27 14.04 2.46 1.65
N GLU A 28 13.44 3.48 1.06
CA GLU A 28 13.89 4.14 -0.16
C GLU A 28 13.36 5.58 -0.20
N GLY A 29 14.20 6.56 -0.49
CA GLY A 29 13.79 7.96 -0.65
C GLY A 29 14.62 8.75 -1.67
N ARG A 30 15.46 8.07 -2.47
CA ARG A 30 16.47 8.67 -3.36
C ARG A 30 16.34 8.22 -4.80
N ARG A 31 16.22 6.90 -5.02
CA ARG A 31 16.21 6.28 -6.34
C ARG A 31 14.82 6.37 -6.94
N LYS A 32 14.60 7.44 -7.73
CA LYS A 32 13.30 7.73 -8.35
C LYS A 32 12.71 6.56 -9.15
N HIS A 33 13.52 5.80 -9.89
CA HIS A 33 13.03 4.63 -10.63
C HIS A 33 12.46 3.53 -9.72
N VAL A 34 13.03 3.33 -8.52
CA VAL A 34 12.53 2.37 -7.53
C VAL A 34 11.21 2.87 -6.91
N ILE A 35 11.18 4.16 -6.53
CA ILE A 35 9.96 4.82 -6.01
C ILE A 35 8.82 4.70 -7.03
N ASP A 36 9.09 5.09 -8.29
CA ASP A 36 8.08 5.09 -9.35
C ASP A 36 7.59 3.65 -9.65
N ALA A 37 8.48 2.66 -9.62
CA ALA A 37 8.10 1.25 -9.79
C ALA A 37 7.16 0.76 -8.67
N ILE A 38 7.47 1.06 -7.40
CA ILE A 38 6.61 0.70 -6.27
C ILE A 38 5.24 1.39 -6.40
N VAL A 39 5.22 2.70 -6.67
CA VAL A 39 3.97 3.48 -6.83
C VAL A 39 3.13 2.94 -7.99
N ALA A 40 3.77 2.52 -9.09
CA ALA A 40 3.07 1.94 -10.24
C ALA A 40 2.26 0.70 -9.85
N ARG A 41 2.79 -0.19 -9.00
CA ARG A 41 2.07 -1.39 -8.54
C ARG A 41 0.78 -1.06 -7.79
N ALA A 42 0.79 -0.03 -6.95
CA ALA A 42 -0.43 0.43 -6.29
C ALA A 42 -1.43 1.00 -7.30
N LYS A 43 -0.98 1.80 -8.28
CA LYS A 43 -1.84 2.38 -9.33
C LYS A 43 -2.42 1.35 -10.31
N GLU A 44 -1.67 0.30 -10.59
CA GLU A 44 -2.07 -0.81 -11.46
C GLU A 44 -3.08 -1.75 -10.78
N THR A 45 -3.20 -1.69 -9.44
CA THR A 45 -4.12 -2.55 -8.70
C THR A 45 -5.55 -2.06 -8.85
N PRO A 46 -6.46 -2.83 -9.46
CA PRO A 46 -7.85 -2.42 -9.62
C PRO A 46 -8.55 -2.23 -8.28
N GLY A 47 -9.33 -1.15 -8.15
CA GLY A 47 -10.08 -0.85 -6.93
C GLY A 47 -9.27 -0.13 -5.84
N VAL A 48 -8.02 0.26 -6.13
CA VAL A 48 -7.18 1.09 -5.26
C VAL A 48 -6.96 2.46 -5.88
N LYS A 49 -6.92 3.49 -5.04
CA LYS A 49 -6.51 4.85 -5.41
C LYS A 49 -5.32 5.27 -4.58
N VAL A 50 -4.22 5.64 -5.24
CA VAL A 50 -3.11 6.33 -4.58
C VAL A 50 -3.56 7.73 -4.18
N LEU A 51 -3.41 8.03 -2.90
CA LEU A 51 -3.81 9.29 -2.28
C LEU A 51 -2.61 10.23 -2.13
N ASP A 52 -1.45 9.69 -1.75
CA ASP A 52 -0.23 10.47 -1.56
C ASP A 52 1.04 9.62 -1.76
N VAL A 53 2.14 10.29 -2.11
CA VAL A 53 3.47 9.70 -2.21
C VAL A 53 4.47 10.70 -1.62
N LEU A 54 4.92 10.43 -0.39
CA LEU A 54 5.90 11.26 0.30
C LEU A 54 7.22 10.50 0.39
N TYR A 55 8.31 11.11 -0.01
CA TYR A 55 9.64 10.53 0.14
C TYR A 55 10.69 11.59 0.42
N ASP A 56 11.71 11.21 1.17
CA ASP A 56 12.78 12.10 1.58
C ASP A 56 14.15 11.43 1.41
N GLY A 57 15.05 12.10 0.70
CA GLY A 57 16.38 11.58 0.39
C GLY A 57 17.35 11.62 1.57
N TYR A 58 17.17 12.51 2.54
CA TYR A 58 17.97 12.57 3.75
C TYR A 58 17.63 11.40 4.69
N TYR A 59 16.34 11.18 4.95
CA TYR A 59 15.84 10.05 5.73
C TYR A 59 15.95 8.71 4.99
N ASN A 60 16.01 8.76 3.65
CA ASN A 60 15.97 7.61 2.73
C ASN A 60 14.77 6.71 3.01
N ARG A 61 13.58 7.32 3.06
CA ARG A 61 12.32 6.66 3.36
C ARG A 61 11.21 7.23 2.50
N MET A 62 10.29 6.35 2.12
CA MET A 62 9.07 6.67 1.40
C MET A 62 7.86 6.18 2.20
N VAL A 63 6.82 7.01 2.22
CA VAL A 63 5.47 6.70 2.67
C VAL A 63 4.56 6.77 1.46
N LEU A 64 3.94 5.66 1.13
CA LEU A 64 2.94 5.57 0.08
C LEU A 64 1.57 5.44 0.75
N THR A 65 0.62 6.29 0.39
CA THR A 65 -0.74 6.25 0.93
C THR A 65 -1.71 5.85 -0.17
N PHE A 66 -2.48 4.81 0.04
CA PHE A 66 -3.55 4.42 -0.88
C PHE A 66 -4.77 3.89 -0.12
N ALA A 67 -5.94 3.97 -0.76
CA ALA A 67 -7.18 3.46 -0.19
C ALA A 67 -8.04 2.75 -1.23
N GLY A 68 -8.89 1.85 -0.75
CA GLY A 68 -9.79 1.05 -1.58
C GLY A 68 -10.61 0.06 -0.75
N GLU A 69 -11.28 -0.88 -1.43
CA GLU A 69 -11.92 -2.01 -0.76
C GLU A 69 -10.86 -2.92 -0.12
N PRO A 70 -11.15 -3.60 1.02
CA PRO A 70 -10.14 -4.27 1.83
C PRO A 70 -9.28 -5.27 1.05
N GLU A 71 -9.91 -6.04 0.17
CA GLU A 71 -9.27 -7.07 -0.64
C GLU A 71 -8.37 -6.46 -1.74
N ALA A 72 -8.78 -5.33 -2.31
CA ALA A 72 -7.99 -4.58 -3.29
C ALA A 72 -6.76 -3.92 -2.61
N VAL A 73 -6.97 -3.34 -1.43
CA VAL A 73 -5.90 -2.76 -0.59
C VAL A 73 -4.87 -3.83 -0.21
N ARG A 74 -5.32 -5.01 0.22
CA ARG A 74 -4.43 -6.15 0.49
C ARG A 74 -3.61 -6.53 -0.73
N ALA A 75 -4.22 -6.59 -1.91
CA ALA A 75 -3.51 -6.92 -3.16
C ALA A 75 -2.44 -5.86 -3.50
N ALA A 76 -2.76 -4.57 -3.37
CA ALA A 76 -1.81 -3.48 -3.58
C ALA A 76 -0.67 -3.50 -2.56
N ALA A 77 -0.95 -3.76 -1.29
CA ALA A 77 0.06 -3.87 -0.24
C ALA A 77 1.07 -4.99 -0.55
N MET A 78 0.60 -6.15 -1.00
CA MET A 78 1.47 -7.26 -1.43
C MET A 78 2.28 -6.90 -2.69
N ALA A 79 1.63 -6.33 -3.71
CA ALA A 79 2.29 -6.02 -4.98
C ALA A 79 3.38 -4.93 -4.84
N THR A 80 3.13 -3.92 -4.01
CA THR A 80 4.12 -2.87 -3.69
C THR A 80 5.28 -3.42 -2.85
N ALA A 81 4.99 -4.31 -1.89
CA ALA A 81 6.00 -5.00 -1.09
C ALA A 81 6.93 -5.88 -1.95
N GLU A 82 6.36 -6.69 -2.84
CA GLU A 82 7.13 -7.52 -3.77
C GLU A 82 8.07 -6.68 -4.64
N GLU A 83 7.60 -5.54 -5.13
CA GLU A 83 8.42 -4.65 -5.96
C GLU A 83 9.55 -4.00 -5.15
N ALA A 84 9.26 -3.55 -3.93
CA ALA A 84 10.27 -3.00 -3.03
C ALA A 84 11.39 -4.01 -2.74
N ILE A 85 11.04 -5.26 -2.45
CA ILE A 85 12.01 -6.33 -2.13
C ILE A 85 12.95 -6.63 -3.30
N LYS A 86 12.48 -6.50 -4.55
CA LYS A 86 13.34 -6.71 -5.74
C LYS A 86 14.45 -5.65 -5.87
N HIS A 87 14.19 -4.42 -5.44
CA HIS A 87 15.05 -3.26 -5.72
C HIS A 87 15.84 -2.74 -4.50
N ILE A 88 15.38 -3.04 -3.29
CA ILE A 88 15.95 -2.49 -2.05
C ILE A 88 16.80 -3.56 -1.36
N ASN A 89 18.12 -3.46 -1.53
CA ASN A 89 19.07 -4.23 -0.73
C ASN A 89 19.29 -3.56 0.64
N MET A 90 18.87 -4.21 1.71
CA MET A 90 18.99 -3.68 3.07
C MET A 90 20.43 -3.71 3.62
N GLU A 91 21.32 -4.51 3.04
CA GLU A 91 22.75 -4.52 3.41
C GLU A 91 23.46 -3.22 2.97
N GLU A 92 22.98 -2.62 1.87
CA GLU A 92 23.52 -1.37 1.32
C GLU A 92 22.76 -0.13 1.81
N HIS A 93 21.50 -0.31 2.24
CA HIS A 93 20.61 0.78 2.58
C HIS A 93 21.10 1.61 3.78
N LYS A 94 21.30 2.92 3.57
CA LYS A 94 21.66 3.90 4.61
C LYS A 94 20.69 5.08 4.58
N GLY A 95 20.11 5.38 5.75
CA GLY A 95 19.16 6.47 5.97
C GLY A 95 19.12 6.85 7.44
N GLN A 96 18.71 8.08 7.75
CA GLN A 96 18.61 8.57 9.13
C GLN A 96 17.36 8.07 9.86
N HIS A 97 16.35 7.62 9.11
CA HIS A 97 15.15 7.04 9.72
C HIS A 97 15.45 5.61 10.18
N PRO A 98 15.11 5.23 11.43
CA PRO A 98 15.16 3.84 11.87
C PRO A 98 14.34 2.93 10.95
N ARG A 99 14.85 1.74 10.65
CA ARG A 99 14.22 0.78 9.74
C ARG A 99 14.69 -0.64 10.01
N ILE A 100 13.79 -1.61 9.81
CA ILE A 100 14.06 -3.04 9.95
C ILE A 100 13.99 -3.79 8.61
N GLY A 101 13.34 -3.25 7.57
CA GLY A 101 13.14 -3.95 6.29
C GLY A 101 13.03 -3.03 5.09
N ALA A 102 13.12 -3.62 3.88
CA ALA A 102 12.86 -2.94 2.61
C ALA A 102 11.44 -2.36 2.59
N VAL A 103 10.51 -3.15 3.12
CA VAL A 103 9.19 -2.74 3.58
C VAL A 103 9.25 -2.74 5.11
N ASP A 104 9.09 -1.57 5.72
CA ASP A 104 9.34 -1.38 7.15
C ASP A 104 8.10 -1.65 8.00
N VAL A 105 6.97 -1.06 7.60
CA VAL A 105 5.66 -1.29 8.23
C VAL A 105 4.57 -1.18 7.16
N VAL A 106 3.50 -1.95 7.33
CA VAL A 106 2.30 -1.94 6.47
C VAL A 106 1.08 -1.86 7.38
N PRO A 107 0.70 -0.65 7.83
CA PRO A 107 -0.50 -0.42 8.62
C PRO A 107 -1.76 -0.44 7.73
#